data_AF-A0A6L3X3V7-F1
#
_entry.id   AF-A0A6L3X3V7-F1
#
_cell.length_a   1.000
_cell.length_b   1.000
_cell.length_c   1.000
_cell.angle_alpha   90.00
_cell.angle_beta   90.00
_cell.angle_gamma   90.00
#
_symmetry.space_group_name_H-M   'P 1'
#
loop_
_entity.id
_entity.type
_entity.pdbx_description
1 polymer ?
#
loop_
_entity_poly.entity_id
_entity_poly.type
_entity_poly.pdbx_seq_one_letter_code
_entity_poly.pdbx_strand_id
1 'polypeptide(L)'
;FEGLYTPANQAFSPVSPYHVNLPVPPRDVDKAKALLKAAGVTTPLSVNLLVPNNPTSQQVGQVLQAMVAEAGFTLNLQMTE
;
A
#
# COMPACT_ATOMS: atom_id res chain seq x y z
N PHE A 1 -4.61 13.41 4.66
CA PHE A 1 -5.74 12.81 5.41
C PHE A 1 -5.89 13.31 6.84
N GLU A 2 -4.96 14.11 7.39
CA GLU A 2 -5.16 14.95 8.60
C GLU A 2 -5.82 14.27 9.83
N GLY A 3 -5.66 12.96 10.00
CA GLY A 3 -6.28 12.20 11.10
C GLY A 3 -7.79 11.96 10.95
N LEU A 4 -8.39 12.35 9.83
CA LEU A 4 -9.85 12.23 9.58
C LEU A 4 -10.29 10.79 9.27
N TYR A 5 -9.36 9.87 9.06
CA TYR A 5 -9.63 8.50 8.64
C TYR A 5 -8.90 7.49 9.51
N THR A 6 -9.62 6.44 9.92
CA THR A 6 -9.04 5.29 10.63
C THR A 6 -8.43 4.31 9.62
N PRO A 7 -7.23 3.76 9.89
CA PRO A 7 -6.66 2.71 9.04
C PRO A 7 -7.63 1.54 8.87
N ALA A 8 -7.89 1.14 7.63
CA ALA A 8 -8.72 -0.01 7.30
C ALA A 8 -7.84 -1.24 7.06
N ASN A 9 -8.28 -2.40 7.55
CA ASN A 9 -7.65 -3.71 7.29
C ASN A 9 -8.55 -4.69 6.52
N GLN A 10 -9.71 -4.22 6.08
CA GLN A 10 -10.70 -4.99 5.34
C GLN A 10 -11.57 -4.06 4.48
N ALA A 11 -12.35 -4.65 3.58
CA ALA A 11 -13.23 -3.91 2.66
C ALA A 11 -14.45 -3.27 3.35
N PHE A 12 -14.85 -3.76 4.52
CA PHE A 12 -16.02 -3.28 5.25
C PHE A 12 -15.67 -2.24 6.31
N SER A 13 -16.35 -1.10 6.27
CA SER A 13 -16.29 -0.08 7.32
C SER A 13 -16.73 -0.66 8.68
N PRO A 14 -16.21 -0.18 9.81
CA PRO A 14 -16.60 -0.63 11.16
C PRO A 14 -18.10 -0.61 11.45
N VAL A 15 -18.87 0.22 10.75
CA VAL A 15 -20.34 0.32 10.92
C VAL A 15 -21.12 -0.72 10.11
N SER A 16 -20.45 -1.47 9.22
CA SER A 16 -21.08 -2.51 8.41
C SER A 16 -21.37 -3.76 9.24
N PRO A 17 -22.53 -4.42 9.06
CA PRO A 17 -22.81 -5.70 9.70
C PRO A 17 -21.89 -6.84 9.22
N TYR A 18 -21.18 -6.65 8.10
CA TYR A 18 -20.19 -7.60 7.58
C TYR A 18 -18.76 -7.31 8.07
N HIS A 19 -18.57 -6.31 8.93
CA HIS A 19 -17.27 -6.00 9.51
C HIS A 19 -16.83 -7.10 10.48
N VAL A 20 -15.68 -7.71 10.21
CA VAL A 20 -15.08 -8.73 11.07
C VAL A 20 -13.92 -8.13 11.85
N ASN A 21 -13.81 -8.43 13.15
CA ASN A 21 -12.74 -7.86 13.96
C ASN A 21 -11.42 -8.62 13.68
N LEU A 22 -10.67 -8.18 12.68
CA LEU A 22 -9.34 -8.69 12.35
C LEU A 22 -8.28 -7.78 12.98
N PRO A 23 -7.17 -8.33 13.52
CA PRO A 23 -6.06 -7.51 13.98
C PRO A 23 -5.43 -6.76 12.79
N VAL A 24 -5.15 -5.48 12.94
CA VAL A 24 -4.39 -4.70 11.96
C VAL A 24 -2.91 -5.07 12.11
N PRO A 25 -2.26 -5.71 11.11
CA PRO A 25 -0.85 -6.02 11.21
C PRO A 25 -0.02 -4.73 11.22
N PRO A 26 1.02 -4.63 12.07
CA PRO A 26 1.93 -3.50 12.03
C PRO A 26 2.73 -3.51 10.72
N ARG A 27 3.22 -2.34 10.31
CA ARG A 27 4.15 -2.23 9.18
C ARG A 27 5.47 -2.91 9.53
N ASP A 28 5.87 -3.89 8.73
CA ASP A 28 7.11 -4.66 8.91
C ASP A 28 7.85 -4.80 7.57
N VAL A 29 8.90 -4.00 7.41
CA VAL A 29 9.69 -3.92 6.16
C VAL A 29 10.61 -5.13 6.02
N ASP A 30 11.15 -5.65 7.12
CA ASP A 30 12.07 -6.80 7.09
C ASP A 30 11.33 -8.08 6.69
N LYS A 31 10.13 -8.27 7.23
CA LYS A 31 9.24 -9.37 6.82
C LYS A 31 8.84 -9.25 5.35
N ALA A 32 8.57 -8.04 4.85
CA ALA A 32 8.26 -7.84 3.44
C ALA A 32 9.43 -8.27 2.52
N LYS A 33 10.67 -7.88 2.86
CA LYS A 33 11.88 -8.31 2.14
C LYS A 33 12.08 -9.83 2.21
N ALA A 34 11.84 -10.43 3.39
CA ALA A 34 11.95 -11.88 3.56
C ALA A 34 10.93 -12.64 2.69
N LEU A 35 9.70 -12.12 2.56
CA LEU A 35 8.68 -12.70 1.68
C LEU A 35 9.05 -12.58 0.20
N LEU A 36 9.60 -11.45 -0.24
CA LEU A 36 10.10 -11.30 -1.62
C LEU A 36 11.21 -12.31 -1.92
N LYS A 37 12.15 -12.49 -0.99
CA LYS A 37 13.21 -13.49 -1.12
C LYS A 37 12.66 -14.91 -1.15
N ALA A 38 11.69 -15.23 -0.30
CA ALA A 38 11.04 -16.55 -0.26
C ALA A 38 10.24 -16.83 -1.54
N ALA A 39 9.67 -15.79 -2.16
CA ALA A 39 9.01 -15.87 -3.46
C ALA A 39 10.00 -15.96 -4.64
N GLY A 40 11.32 -15.93 -4.40
CA GLY A 40 12.35 -15.97 -5.43
C GLY A 40 12.42 -14.69 -6.28
N VAL A 41 11.87 -13.58 -5.79
CA VAL A 41 11.85 -12.31 -6.50
C VAL A 41 13.18 -11.59 -6.33
N THR A 42 13.79 -11.19 -7.44
CA THR A 42 14.96 -10.31 -7.45
C THR A 42 14.52 -8.87 -7.20
N THR A 43 14.96 -8.29 -6.09
CA THR A 43 14.68 -6.89 -5.76
C THR A 43 15.71 -5.95 -6.41
N PRO A 44 15.32 -4.74 -6.85
CA PRO A 44 14.00 -4.15 -6.66
C PRO A 44 12.95 -4.66 -7.67
N LEU A 45 11.76 -5.01 -7.18
CA LEU A 45 10.63 -5.42 -8.03
C LEU A 45 9.90 -4.19 -8.56
N SER A 46 9.91 -4.00 -9.88
CA SER A 46 9.19 -2.91 -10.53
C SER A 46 7.71 -3.24 -10.69
N VAL A 47 6.84 -2.34 -10.22
CA VAL A 47 5.38 -2.45 -10.31
C VAL A 47 4.78 -1.12 -10.77
N ASN A 48 3.72 -1.19 -11.57
CA ASN A 48 2.99 -0.02 -12.01
C ASN A 48 1.70 0.12 -11.19
N LEU A 49 1.47 1.31 -10.64
CA LEU A 49 0.24 1.67 -9.96
C LEU A 49 -0.54 2.66 -10.81
N LEU A 50 -1.73 2.24 -11.23
CA LEU A 50 -2.69 3.12 -11.89
C LEU A 50 -3.27 4.07 -10.85
N VAL A 51 -3.10 5.38 -11.07
CA VAL A 51 -3.58 6.42 -10.15
C VAL A 51 -4.51 7.37 -10.92
N PRO A 52 -5.73 7.64 -10.42
CA PRO A 52 -6.61 8.64 -11.02
C PRO A 52 -5.93 10.01 -11.10
N ASN A 53 -6.17 10.75 -12.18
CA ASN A 53 -5.58 12.09 -12.38
C ASN A 53 -6.22 13.17 -11.49
N ASN A 54 -6.03 13.06 -10.17
CA ASN A 54 -6.41 14.09 -9.21
C ASN A 54 -5.30 14.32 -8.15
N PRO A 55 -5.19 15.53 -7.58
CA PRO A 55 -4.07 15.89 -6.71
C PRO A 55 -3.96 15.01 -5.45
N THR A 56 -5.10 14.62 -4.85
CA THR A 56 -5.11 13.80 -3.63
C THR A 56 -4.59 12.40 -3.91
N SER A 57 -5.07 11.75 -4.97
CA SER A 57 -4.62 10.42 -5.39
C SER A 57 -3.14 10.42 -5.76
N GLN A 58 -2.66 11.47 -6.43
CA GLN A 58 -1.24 11.62 -6.75
C GLN A 58 -0.37 11.75 -5.50
N GLN A 59 -0.77 12.58 -4.54
CA GLN A 59 -0.05 12.75 -3.28
C GLN A 59 0.03 11.43 -2.50
N VAL A 60 -1.07 10.67 -2.45
CA VAL A 60 -1.08 9.33 -1.84
C VAL A 60 -0.16 8.38 -2.59
N GLY A 61 -0.18 8.39 -3.92
CA GLY A 61 0.72 7.60 -4.76
C GLY A 61 2.20 7.87 -4.46
N GLN A 62 2.59 9.13 -4.31
CA GLN A 62 3.98 9.51 -3.98
C GLN A 62 4.40 9.01 -2.59
N VAL A 63 3.52 9.12 -1.60
CA VAL A 63 3.76 8.55 -0.27
C VAL A 63 3.94 7.03 -0.37
N LEU A 64 3.08 6.35 -1.14
CA LEU A 64 3.23 4.92 -1.39
C LEU A 64 4.56 4.57 -2.07
N GLN A 65 5.02 5.36 -3.06
CA GLN A 65 6.31 5.13 -3.72
C GLN A 65 7.46 5.12 -2.71
N ALA A 66 7.51 6.12 -1.82
CA ALA A 66 8.54 6.18 -0.78
C ALA A 66 8.45 4.99 0.18
N MET A 67 7.24 4.62 0.61
CA MET A 67 7.03 3.54 1.58
C MET A 67 7.42 2.16 1.04
N VAL A 68 7.11 1.86 -0.23
CA VAL A 68 7.40 0.54 -0.82
C VAL A 68 8.84 0.41 -1.30
N ALA A 69 9.52 1.53 -1.58
CA ALA A 69 10.95 1.54 -1.89
C ALA A 69 11.77 0.94 -0.74
N GLU A 70 11.40 1.23 0.52
CA GLU A 70 12.04 0.65 1.70
C GLU A 70 11.96 -0.89 1.73
N ALA A 71 10.88 -1.47 1.17
CA ALA A 71 10.64 -2.90 1.09
C ALA A 71 11.24 -3.56 -0.17
N GLY A 72 11.89 -2.79 -1.05
CA GLY A 72 12.52 -3.30 -2.27
C GLY A 72 11.59 -3.32 -3.48
N PHE A 73 10.61 -2.43 -3.55
CA PHE A 73 9.78 -2.23 -4.75
C PHE A 73 10.10 -0.91 -5.44
N THR A 74 10.11 -0.92 -6.77
CA THR A 74 10.11 0.30 -7.58
C THR A 74 8.69 0.54 -8.08
N LEU A 75 7.98 1.50 -7.48
CA LEU A 75 6.60 1.82 -7.85
C LEU A 75 6.58 2.93 -8.90
N ASN A 76 6.03 2.64 -10.08
CA ASN A 76 5.79 3.63 -11.13
C ASN A 76 4.34 4.07 -11.09
N LEU A 77 4.09 5.35 -10.83
CA LEU A 77 2.73 5.89 -10.92
C LEU A 77 2.39 6.13 -12.38
N GLN A 78 1.37 5.43 -12.87
CA GLN A 78 0.80 5.66 -14.19
C GLN A 78 -0.53 6.37 -14.01
N MET A 79 -0.62 7.61 -14.50
CA MET A 79 -1.88 8.33 -14.44
C MET A 79 -2.88 7.75 -15.43
N THR A 80 -4.08 7.47 -14.94
CA THR A 80 -5.21 7.09 -15.77
C THR A 80 -6.14 8.29 -15.92
N GLU A 81 -6.71 8.43 -17.12
CA GLU A 81 -7.67 9.49 -17.47
C GLU A 81 -8.94 9.45 -16.63
#